data_AF-A0AA86TC90-F1
#
_entry.id   AF-A0AA86TC90-F1
#
_cell.length_a   1.000
_cell.length_b   1.000
_cell.length_c   1.000
_cell.angle_alpha   90.00
_cell.angle_beta   90.00
_cell.angle_gamma   90.00
#
_symmetry.space_group_name_H-M   'P 1'
#
loop_
_entity.id
_entity.type
_entity.pdbx_description
1 polymer ?
#
loop_
_entity_poly.entity_id
_entity_poly.type
_entity_poly.pdbx_seq_one_letter_code
_entity_poly.pdbx_strand_id
1 'polypeptide(L)'
;MCPVHEATHTLYLLGSLSKGNKCIILFKGHFHNFVILDRAYKCATDAATESSERQRRRIMGKVSVFVVCMVCVVALASAQSASNVRSTYHLYQPEQHNWDLRAVSAYCSTWDADKSLAWRSKYGWTAFCGPSGPQGQESCGKCLRVTNTRTNAQVTVRIVDQCSNGGLDLDIGPFQQIDTDGNGYAQGHLIVNYEFVNCGD
;
A
#
# COMPACT_ATOMS: atom_id res chain seq x y z
N MET A 1 -1.14 48.10 -6.94
CA MET A 1 -1.04 49.10 -5.85
C MET A 1 -1.58 50.42 -6.34
N CYS A 2 -2.39 51.12 -5.55
CA CYS A 2 -2.36 52.58 -5.47
C CYS A 2 -2.77 52.99 -4.03
N PRO A 3 -2.17 54.06 -3.47
CA PRO A 3 -2.14 54.33 -2.04
C PRO A 3 -3.42 54.95 -1.51
N VAL A 4 -3.61 54.81 -0.20
CA VAL A 4 -4.70 55.40 0.59
C VAL A 4 -4.36 56.86 0.90
N HIS A 5 -5.32 57.77 0.74
CA HIS A 5 -5.29 59.09 1.39
C HIS A 5 -6.69 59.45 1.89
N GLU A 6 -6.71 59.92 3.13
CA GLU A 6 -7.87 60.19 4.00
C GLU A 6 -8.84 61.26 3.49
N ALA A 7 -10.13 61.01 3.76
CA ALA A 7 -11.07 62.04 4.22
C ALA A 7 -12.11 61.37 5.13
N THR A 8 -11.99 61.64 6.42
CA THR A 8 -12.84 61.20 7.52
C THR A 8 -14.23 61.83 7.44
N HIS A 9 -15.20 61.08 6.91
CA HIS A 9 -16.61 61.23 7.26
C HIS A 9 -17.20 59.84 7.49
N THR A 10 -17.65 59.61 8.73
CA THR A 10 -18.08 58.30 9.21
C THR A 10 -19.45 57.93 8.63
N LEU A 11 -19.45 57.42 7.40
CA LEU A 11 -20.57 56.70 6.82
C LEU A 11 -20.56 55.29 7.40
N TYR A 12 -21.50 55.02 8.31
CA TYR A 12 -21.69 53.66 8.80
C TYR A 12 -22.47 52.86 7.76
N LEU A 13 -21.84 51.81 7.26
CA LEU A 13 -22.47 50.83 6.39
C LEU A 13 -23.47 50.04 7.24
N LEU A 14 -24.76 50.24 7.01
CA LEU A 14 -25.80 49.54 7.79
C LEU A 14 -25.99 48.10 7.32
N GLY A 15 -25.61 47.80 6.08
CA GLY A 15 -25.67 46.48 5.49
C GLY A 15 -25.77 46.54 3.98
N SER A 16 -25.39 45.45 3.34
CA SER A 16 -25.58 45.21 1.92
C SER A 16 -26.62 44.11 1.73
N LEU A 17 -27.64 44.35 0.91
CA LEU A 17 -28.58 43.32 0.50
C LEU A 17 -28.31 42.99 -0.97
N SER A 18 -28.01 41.73 -1.25
CA SER A 18 -27.85 41.22 -2.61
C SER A 18 -28.96 40.23 -2.94
N LYS A 19 -29.59 40.43 -4.10
CA LYS A 19 -30.51 39.45 -4.69
C LYS A 19 -30.26 39.39 -6.19
N GLY A 20 -29.57 38.33 -6.62
CA GLY A 20 -29.10 38.18 -8.00
C GLY A 20 -28.06 39.25 -8.38
N ASN A 21 -28.05 39.68 -9.64
CA ASN A 21 -27.05 40.62 -10.17
C ASN A 21 -27.29 42.09 -9.77
N LYS A 22 -28.04 42.33 -8.69
CA LYS A 22 -28.29 43.67 -8.13
C LYS A 22 -27.83 43.70 -6.68
N CYS A 23 -26.99 44.69 -6.39
CA CYS A 23 -26.52 44.97 -5.03
C CYS A 23 -27.04 46.36 -4.63
N ILE A 24 -27.70 46.45 -3.48
CA ILE A 24 -28.10 47.72 -2.89
C ILE A 24 -27.29 47.89 -1.62
N ILE A 25 -26.52 48.97 -1.56
CA ILE A 25 -25.73 49.32 -0.38
C ILE A 25 -26.44 50.48 0.32
N LEU A 26 -26.83 50.27 1.57
CA LEU A 26 -27.53 51.26 2.37
C LEU A 26 -26.56 51.96 3.31
N PHE A 27 -26.50 53.28 3.20
CA PHE A 27 -25.76 54.17 4.10
C PHE A 27 -26.74 55.05 4.87
N LYS A 28 -26.44 55.37 6.13
CA LYS A 28 -27.18 56.36 6.91
C LYS A 28 -26.24 57.48 7.34
N GLY A 29 -26.58 58.71 6.96
CA GLY A 29 -25.89 59.94 7.35
C GLY A 29 -26.82 60.87 8.13
N HIS A 30 -26.26 61.68 9.03
CA HIS A 30 -26.99 62.70 9.79
C HIS A 30 -27.12 63.97 8.93
N PHE A 31 -28.25 64.16 8.25
CA PHE A 31 -29.05 65.39 8.10
C PHE A 31 -30.09 65.23 6.96
N HIS A 32 -31.23 65.90 7.13
CA HIS A 32 -32.43 65.84 6.29
C HIS A 32 -32.19 66.27 4.83
N ASN A 33 -32.19 65.30 3.90
CA ASN A 33 -32.80 65.33 2.56
C ASN A 33 -32.30 64.12 1.77
N PHE A 34 -33.21 63.22 1.38
CA PHE A 34 -32.90 62.06 0.54
C PHE A 34 -32.67 62.53 -0.90
N VAL A 35 -31.44 62.38 -1.41
CA VAL A 35 -31.14 62.49 -2.85
C VAL A 35 -30.94 61.09 -3.38
N ILE A 36 -31.90 60.59 -4.17
CA ILE A 36 -31.74 59.33 -4.93
C ILE A 36 -31.00 59.67 -6.22
N LEU A 37 -29.70 59.35 -6.29
CA LEU A 37 -28.96 59.34 -7.54
C LEU A 37 -29.18 57.97 -8.21
N ASP A 38 -30.17 57.91 -9.10
CA ASP A 38 -30.47 56.71 -9.89
C ASP A 38 -29.50 56.61 -11.07
N ARG A 39 -28.29 56.13 -10.80
CA ARG A 39 -27.30 55.81 -11.84
C ARG A 39 -26.97 54.34 -11.76
N ALA A 40 -27.65 53.54 -12.58
CA ALA A 40 -27.38 52.13 -12.74
C ALA A 40 -26.02 51.93 -13.43
N TYR A 41 -25.00 51.55 -12.66
CA TYR A 41 -23.73 51.09 -13.20
C TYR A 41 -23.82 49.59 -13.51
N LYS A 42 -23.73 49.24 -14.80
CA LYS A 42 -23.62 47.85 -15.26
C LYS A 42 -22.21 47.37 -14.93
N CYS A 43 -22.07 46.51 -13.91
CA CYS A 43 -20.77 45.92 -13.58
C CYS A 43 -20.33 44.99 -14.71
N ALA A 44 -19.25 45.38 -15.39
CA ALA A 44 -18.60 44.61 -16.43
C ALA A 44 -17.70 43.54 -15.79
N THR A 45 -18.25 42.37 -15.47
CA THR A 45 -17.46 41.23 -14.94
C THR A 45 -17.96 39.86 -15.37
N ASP A 46 -18.71 39.74 -16.47
CA ASP A 46 -19.33 38.44 -16.85
C ASP A 46 -18.62 37.71 -18.01
N ALA A 47 -17.46 38.19 -18.48
CA ALA A 47 -16.69 37.50 -19.54
C ALA A 47 -15.41 36.80 -19.04
N ALA A 48 -14.95 37.07 -17.81
CA ALA A 48 -13.73 36.48 -17.27
C ALA A 48 -13.98 35.23 -16.39
N THR A 49 -15.23 35.00 -15.97
CA THR A 49 -15.58 33.95 -15.00
C THR A 49 -15.89 32.61 -15.67
N GLU A 50 -16.41 32.62 -16.91
CA GLU A 50 -16.84 31.43 -17.65
C GLU A 50 -15.67 30.59 -18.21
N SER A 51 -14.52 31.22 -18.51
CA SER A 51 -13.32 30.50 -18.96
C SER A 51 -12.62 29.77 -17.79
N SER A 52 -12.72 30.31 -16.56
CA SER A 52 -12.11 29.73 -15.37
C SER A 52 -12.81 28.45 -14.90
N GLU A 53 -14.13 28.34 -15.05
CA GLU A 53 -14.88 27.15 -14.68
C GLU A 53 -14.71 26.00 -15.68
N ARG A 54 -14.65 26.31 -16.98
CA ARG A 54 -14.40 25.29 -18.01
C ARG A 54 -12.96 24.74 -17.92
N GLN A 55 -12.00 25.58 -17.52
CA GLN A 55 -10.63 25.19 -17.18
C GLN A 55 -10.59 24.36 -15.88
N ARG A 56 -11.32 24.74 -14.83
CA ARG A 56 -11.42 23.99 -13.56
C ARG A 56 -12.06 22.60 -13.73
N ARG A 57 -13.09 22.43 -14.56
CA ARG A 57 -13.67 21.09 -14.84
C ARG A 57 -12.70 20.16 -15.59
N ARG A 58 -11.88 20.71 -16.50
CA ARG A 58 -10.83 19.93 -17.19
C ARG A 58 -9.67 19.55 -16.27
N ILE A 59 -9.32 20.41 -15.32
CA ILE A 59 -8.27 20.15 -14.32
C ILE A 59 -8.77 19.18 -13.25
N MET A 60 -9.99 19.35 -12.72
CA MET A 60 -10.57 18.43 -11.72
C MET A 60 -10.84 17.03 -12.27
N GLY A 61 -11.22 16.88 -13.55
CA GLY A 61 -11.36 15.55 -14.19
C GLY A 61 -10.02 14.84 -14.37
N LYS A 62 -8.97 15.56 -14.78
CA LYS A 62 -7.62 14.99 -14.94
C LYS A 62 -6.93 14.75 -13.60
N VAL A 63 -7.05 15.66 -12.64
CA VAL A 63 -6.48 15.52 -11.29
C VAL A 63 -7.19 14.40 -10.53
N SER A 64 -8.52 14.25 -10.66
CA SER A 64 -9.25 13.13 -10.07
C SER A 64 -8.82 11.78 -10.65
N VAL A 65 -8.66 11.67 -11.98
CA VAL A 65 -8.15 10.45 -12.61
C VAL A 65 -6.71 10.16 -12.20
N PHE A 66 -5.82 11.15 -12.14
CA PHE A 66 -4.43 10.94 -11.72
C PHE A 66 -4.29 10.59 -10.24
N VAL A 67 -5.11 11.18 -9.35
CA VAL A 67 -5.10 10.88 -7.91
C VAL A 67 -5.69 9.51 -7.64
N VAL A 68 -6.80 9.13 -8.30
CA VAL A 68 -7.35 7.76 -8.22
C VAL A 68 -6.35 6.74 -8.78
N CYS A 69 -5.70 7.03 -9.90
CA CYS A 69 -4.71 6.14 -10.50
C CYS A 69 -3.46 6.01 -9.61
N MET A 70 -2.96 7.11 -9.01
CA MET A 70 -1.84 7.09 -8.06
C MET A 70 -2.16 6.32 -6.77
N VAL A 71 -3.35 6.47 -6.19
CA VAL A 71 -3.78 5.70 -5.01
C VAL A 71 -3.86 4.20 -5.31
N CYS A 72 -4.10 3.80 -6.57
CA CYS A 72 -4.00 2.40 -6.99
C CYS A 72 -2.55 1.89 -7.13
N VAL A 73 -1.55 2.74 -7.34
CA VAL A 73 -0.14 2.30 -7.51
C VAL A 73 0.60 2.14 -6.18
N VAL A 74 0.21 2.84 -5.11
CA VAL A 74 0.91 2.75 -3.80
C VAL A 74 0.48 1.53 -2.96
N ALA A 75 -0.30 0.61 -3.51
CA ALA A 75 -0.89 -0.53 -2.76
C ALA A 75 -0.17 -1.89 -2.94
N LEU A 76 1.02 -1.97 -3.54
CA LEU A 76 1.58 -3.26 -3.99
C LEU A 76 2.85 -3.74 -3.27
N ALA A 77 2.99 -3.42 -1.98
CA ALA A 77 3.86 -4.18 -1.09
C ALA A 77 3.10 -4.48 0.20
N SER A 78 1.99 -5.21 0.10
CA SER A 78 1.52 -5.93 1.27
C SER A 78 2.57 -6.99 1.59
N ALA A 79 3.31 -6.81 2.69
CA ALA A 79 4.15 -7.86 3.24
C ALA A 79 3.21 -9.01 3.66
N GLN A 80 3.07 -9.99 2.77
CA GLN A 80 2.23 -11.14 3.03
C GLN A 80 2.87 -11.93 4.16
N SER A 81 2.09 -12.16 5.20
CA SER A 81 2.56 -12.78 6.44
C SER A 81 1.39 -13.50 7.11
N ALA A 82 1.74 -14.42 8.00
CA ALA A 82 0.79 -15.04 8.91
C ALA A 82 1.48 -15.41 10.23
N SER A 83 0.67 -15.61 11.27
CA SER A 83 1.13 -15.94 12.61
C SER A 83 0.46 -17.21 13.13
N ASN A 84 1.11 -17.87 14.09
CA ASN A 84 0.62 -19.12 14.69
C ASN A 84 0.34 -20.22 13.67
N VAL A 85 1.21 -20.33 12.68
CA VAL A 85 1.12 -21.30 11.59
C VAL A 85 1.84 -22.58 11.98
N ARG A 86 1.25 -23.73 11.67
CA ARG A 86 1.89 -25.02 11.87
C ARG A 86 2.98 -25.22 10.82
N SER A 87 4.18 -25.60 11.26
CA SER A 87 5.29 -25.98 10.39
C SER A 87 5.72 -27.40 10.73
N THR A 88 5.51 -28.34 9.81
CA THR A 88 6.09 -29.70 9.93
C THR A 88 7.48 -29.71 9.31
N TYR A 89 8.08 -30.90 9.20
CA TYR A 89 9.28 -31.09 8.42
C TYR A 89 9.15 -32.25 7.43
N HIS A 90 9.87 -32.10 6.32
CA HIS A 90 10.09 -33.12 5.31
C HIS A 90 11.60 -33.39 5.19
N LEU A 91 11.96 -34.56 4.67
CA LEU A 91 13.35 -34.95 4.45
C LEU A 91 13.73 -34.70 2.99
N TYR A 92 13.75 -33.44 2.56
CA TYR A 92 14.24 -33.09 1.22
C TYR A 92 15.75 -33.29 1.13
N GLN A 93 16.48 -32.93 2.18
CA GLN A 93 17.94 -33.09 2.31
C GLN A 93 18.70 -32.57 1.06
N PRO A 94 18.48 -31.31 0.65
CA PRO A 94 18.93 -30.81 -0.65
C PRO A 94 20.43 -30.93 -0.85
N GLU A 95 21.24 -30.81 0.21
CA GLU A 95 22.70 -30.97 0.16
C GLU A 95 23.11 -32.36 -0.35
N GLN A 96 22.35 -33.41 -0.03
CA GLN A 96 22.62 -34.78 -0.50
C GLN A 96 22.25 -34.98 -1.97
N HIS A 97 21.39 -34.11 -2.50
CA HIS A 97 20.91 -34.15 -3.87
C HIS A 97 21.49 -33.03 -4.74
N ASN A 98 22.62 -32.43 -4.34
CA ASN A 98 23.26 -31.33 -5.05
C ASN A 98 22.32 -30.14 -5.33
N TRP A 99 21.38 -29.93 -4.40
CA TRP A 99 20.29 -28.96 -4.47
C TRP A 99 19.42 -29.11 -5.72
N ASP A 100 19.31 -30.31 -6.30
CA ASP A 100 18.49 -30.57 -7.49
C ASP A 100 17.01 -30.75 -7.11
N LEU A 101 16.17 -29.81 -7.54
CA LEU A 101 14.72 -29.85 -7.28
C LEU A 101 14.06 -31.08 -7.93
N ARG A 102 14.61 -31.59 -9.04
CA ARG A 102 14.07 -32.78 -9.73
C ARG A 102 14.34 -34.06 -8.96
N ALA A 103 15.49 -34.15 -8.29
CA ALA A 103 15.87 -35.33 -7.51
C ALA A 103 14.90 -35.61 -6.35
N VAL A 104 14.30 -34.56 -5.80
CA VAL A 104 13.31 -34.66 -4.72
C VAL A 104 11.86 -34.53 -5.21
N SER A 105 11.64 -34.47 -6.54
CA SER A 105 10.32 -34.28 -7.15
C SER A 105 9.54 -33.07 -6.61
N ALA A 106 10.24 -31.99 -6.26
CA ALA A 106 9.61 -30.79 -5.71
C ALA A 106 8.69 -30.15 -6.76
N TYR A 107 7.49 -29.70 -6.38
CA TYR A 107 6.51 -29.14 -7.31
C TYR A 107 7.07 -28.02 -8.20
N CYS A 108 7.94 -27.16 -7.66
CA CYS A 108 8.53 -26.05 -8.40
C CYS A 108 9.63 -26.47 -9.40
N SER A 109 10.02 -27.75 -9.47
CA SER A 109 11.08 -28.23 -10.37
C SER A 109 10.77 -27.94 -11.84
N THR A 110 9.50 -27.84 -12.22
CA THR A 110 9.05 -27.49 -13.57
C THR A 110 9.60 -26.14 -14.05
N TRP A 111 9.78 -25.18 -13.13
CA TRP A 111 10.17 -23.80 -13.47
C TRP A 111 11.53 -23.40 -12.90
N ASP A 112 11.92 -23.97 -11.77
CA ASP A 112 13.07 -23.48 -10.99
C ASP A 112 14.28 -24.43 -10.99
N ALA A 113 14.16 -25.65 -11.52
CA ALA A 113 15.23 -26.63 -11.45
C ALA A 113 16.50 -26.24 -12.23
N ASP A 114 16.37 -25.44 -13.29
CA ASP A 114 17.51 -25.00 -14.12
C ASP A 114 18.15 -23.70 -13.63
N LYS A 115 17.70 -23.17 -12.48
CA LYS A 115 18.38 -22.05 -11.84
C LYS A 115 19.77 -22.46 -11.37
N SER A 116 20.66 -21.49 -11.26
CA SER A 116 22.05 -21.73 -10.87
C SER A 116 22.13 -22.42 -9.51
N LEU A 117 23.20 -23.20 -9.29
CA LEU A 117 23.44 -23.83 -7.98
C LEU A 117 23.44 -22.76 -6.87
N ALA A 118 24.10 -21.61 -7.11
CA ALA A 118 24.13 -20.50 -6.17
C ALA A 118 22.73 -20.00 -5.77
N TRP A 119 21.75 -20.02 -6.69
CA TRP A 119 20.36 -19.67 -6.38
C TRP A 119 19.67 -20.77 -5.56
N ARG A 120 19.83 -22.02 -5.99
CA ARG A 120 19.18 -23.21 -5.39
C ARG A 120 19.67 -23.48 -3.97
N SER A 121 20.96 -23.22 -3.71
CA SER A 121 21.65 -23.47 -2.44
C SER A 121 21.75 -22.26 -1.51
N LYS A 122 21.15 -21.12 -1.87
CA LYS A 122 21.28 -19.88 -1.08
C LYS A 122 20.56 -19.95 0.27
N TYR A 123 19.41 -20.61 0.29
CA TYR A 123 18.54 -20.76 1.45
C TYR A 123 18.06 -22.20 1.53
N GLY A 124 17.80 -22.68 2.74
CA GLY A 124 17.16 -23.98 2.93
C GLY A 124 15.74 -24.02 2.34
N TRP A 125 15.22 -25.22 2.13
CA TRP A 125 13.98 -25.44 1.37
C TRP A 125 12.75 -25.59 2.26
N THR A 126 11.58 -25.28 1.69
CA THR A 126 10.27 -25.53 2.31
C THR A 126 9.21 -25.80 1.26
N ALA A 127 8.20 -26.60 1.62
CA ALA A 127 6.88 -26.52 1.00
C ALA A 127 6.06 -25.40 1.63
N PHE A 128 5.14 -24.82 0.87
CA PHE A 128 4.25 -23.76 1.35
C PHE A 128 2.79 -24.00 0.94
N CYS A 129 1.91 -23.85 1.93
CA CYS A 129 0.46 -23.88 1.78
C CYS A 129 -0.21 -23.06 2.90
N GLY A 130 0.47 -21.99 3.34
CA GLY A 130 0.04 -21.16 4.45
C GLY A 130 -1.22 -20.35 4.14
N PRO A 131 -1.91 -19.83 5.15
CA PRO A 131 -3.21 -19.17 4.99
C PRO A 131 -3.16 -17.81 4.28
N SER A 132 -1.96 -17.24 4.07
CA SER A 132 -1.77 -15.90 3.50
C SER A 132 -0.56 -15.86 2.57
N GLY A 133 -0.77 -15.42 1.34
CA GLY A 133 0.27 -15.35 0.31
C GLY A 133 -0.09 -16.17 -0.95
N PRO A 134 0.72 -16.04 -2.03
CA PRO A 134 0.55 -16.78 -3.26
C PRO A 134 0.63 -18.28 -2.99
N GLN A 135 -0.06 -19.06 -3.80
CA GLN A 135 -0.09 -20.52 -3.68
C GLN A 135 0.37 -21.16 -4.99
N GLY A 136 0.77 -22.43 -4.91
CA GLY A 136 1.18 -23.22 -6.08
C GLY A 136 2.31 -22.56 -6.87
N GLN A 137 2.10 -22.36 -8.17
CA GLN A 137 3.16 -21.83 -9.05
C GLN A 137 3.60 -20.41 -8.65
N GLU A 138 2.68 -19.57 -8.16
CA GLU A 138 3.00 -18.17 -7.84
C GLU A 138 3.87 -18.01 -6.59
N SER A 139 4.00 -19.06 -5.77
CA SER A 139 4.88 -19.07 -4.60
C SER A 139 6.29 -19.62 -4.91
N CYS A 140 6.45 -20.36 -6.01
CA CYS A 140 7.71 -20.98 -6.40
C CYS A 140 8.87 -19.97 -6.45
N GLY A 141 9.96 -20.32 -5.75
CA GLY A 141 11.18 -19.53 -5.70
C GLY A 141 11.13 -18.31 -4.79
N LYS A 142 9.98 -17.97 -4.18
CA LYS A 142 9.90 -16.89 -3.18
C LYS A 142 10.51 -17.31 -1.85
N CYS A 143 10.91 -16.33 -1.04
CA CYS A 143 11.54 -16.57 0.25
C CYS A 143 10.64 -16.15 1.41
N LEU A 144 10.71 -16.92 2.49
CA LEU A 144 10.03 -16.67 3.75
C LEU A 144 11.06 -16.47 4.85
N ARG A 145 10.88 -15.42 5.66
CA ARG A 145 11.50 -15.36 6.98
C ARG A 145 10.56 -16.05 7.96
N VAL A 146 11.01 -17.16 8.53
CA VAL A 146 10.24 -18.01 9.44
C VAL A 146 10.77 -17.83 10.85
N THR A 147 9.87 -17.59 11.81
CA THR A 147 10.20 -17.35 13.22
C THR A 147 9.50 -18.38 14.08
N ASN A 148 10.24 -19.17 14.85
CA ASN A 148 9.67 -20.04 15.89
C ASN A 148 9.05 -19.16 16.98
N THR A 149 7.73 -19.28 17.22
CA THR A 149 7.02 -18.41 18.18
C THR A 149 7.42 -18.68 19.62
N ARG A 150 7.97 -19.86 19.92
CA ARG A 150 8.35 -20.28 21.26
C ARG A 150 9.77 -19.82 21.64
N THR A 151 10.72 -19.86 20.70
CA THR A 151 12.14 -19.51 20.97
C THR A 151 12.60 -18.19 20.35
N ASN A 152 11.81 -17.62 19.44
CA ASN A 152 12.19 -16.49 18.59
C ASN A 152 13.36 -16.78 17.63
N ALA A 153 13.80 -18.03 17.51
CA ALA A 153 14.77 -18.43 16.51
C ALA A 153 14.21 -18.22 15.10
N GLN A 154 15.07 -17.80 14.17
CA GLN A 154 14.67 -17.38 12.83
C GLN A 154 15.53 -18.02 11.76
N VAL A 155 14.91 -18.29 10.61
CA VAL A 155 15.58 -18.76 9.40
C VAL A 155 14.89 -18.17 8.17
N THR A 156 15.67 -17.89 7.12
CA THR A 156 15.12 -17.59 5.79
C THR A 156 15.16 -18.85 4.94
N VAL A 157 14.02 -19.23 4.37
CA VAL A 157 13.87 -20.40 3.52
C VAL A 157 13.28 -20.03 2.17
N ARG A 158 13.51 -20.87 1.17
CA ARG A 158 12.94 -20.75 -0.17
C ARG A 158 11.84 -21.77 -0.39
N ILE A 159 10.71 -21.31 -0.93
CA ILE A 159 9.59 -22.15 -1.32
C ILE A 159 9.97 -22.90 -2.61
N VAL A 160 10.06 -24.22 -2.51
CA VAL A 160 10.35 -25.11 -3.65
C VAL A 160 9.22 -26.09 -3.91
N ASP A 161 8.24 -26.16 -3.01
CA ASP A 161 7.18 -27.15 -3.09
C ASP A 161 5.85 -26.62 -2.52
N GLN A 162 4.79 -27.40 -2.70
CA GLN A 162 3.46 -27.12 -2.15
C GLN A 162 3.06 -28.19 -1.13
N CYS A 163 2.22 -27.81 -0.17
CA CYS A 163 1.70 -28.75 0.83
C CYS A 163 0.17 -28.66 0.96
N SER A 164 -0.41 -29.45 1.87
CA SER A 164 -1.85 -29.46 2.15
C SER A 164 -2.19 -29.37 3.65
N ASN A 165 -1.22 -29.06 4.50
CA ASN A 165 -1.38 -28.97 5.96
C ASN A 165 -1.81 -27.57 6.46
N GLY A 166 -2.03 -26.61 5.56
CA GLY A 166 -2.41 -25.23 5.89
C GLY A 166 -1.27 -24.38 6.46
N GLY A 167 -0.01 -24.76 6.23
CA GLY A 167 1.15 -24.08 6.80
C GLY A 167 2.42 -24.26 5.98
N LEU A 168 3.47 -24.73 6.64
CA LEU A 168 4.78 -24.98 6.03
C LEU A 168 5.19 -26.45 6.23
N ASP A 169 6.03 -26.93 5.33
CA ASP A 169 6.77 -28.17 5.52
C ASP A 169 8.26 -27.89 5.25
N LEU A 170 9.00 -27.56 6.30
CA LEU A 170 10.41 -27.18 6.18
C LEU A 170 11.25 -28.42 5.84
N ASP A 171 12.33 -28.27 5.10
CA ASP A 171 13.36 -29.30 5.17
C ASP A 171 13.87 -29.46 6.62
N ILE A 172 14.33 -30.67 6.97
CA ILE A 172 14.81 -30.98 8.31
C ILE A 172 15.94 -30.05 8.77
N GLY A 173 16.82 -29.59 7.87
CA GLY A 173 17.90 -28.67 8.22
C GLY A 173 17.37 -27.35 8.79
N PRO A 174 16.61 -26.55 8.03
CA PRO A 174 15.96 -25.33 8.52
C PRO A 174 15.04 -25.55 9.72
N PHE A 175 14.31 -26.67 9.78
CA PHE A 175 13.46 -27.01 10.93
C PHE A 175 14.29 -27.11 12.22
N GLN A 176 15.36 -27.90 12.19
CA GLN A 176 16.26 -28.09 13.34
C GLN A 176 16.99 -26.79 13.72
N GLN A 177 17.32 -25.94 12.74
CA GLN A 177 17.96 -24.64 13.00
C GLN A 177 17.09 -23.74 13.89
N ILE A 178 15.76 -23.79 13.76
CA ILE A 178 14.85 -22.98 14.58
C ILE A 178 14.18 -23.75 15.72
N ASP A 179 14.30 -25.08 15.79
CA ASP A 179 13.86 -25.89 16.93
C ASP A 179 14.91 -25.94 18.06
N THR A 180 15.27 -24.76 18.57
CA THR A 180 16.45 -24.59 19.45
C THR A 180 16.33 -25.19 20.84
N ASP A 181 15.18 -25.78 21.21
CA ASP A 181 15.01 -26.54 22.46
C ASP A 181 14.49 -27.99 22.23
N GLY A 182 14.41 -28.44 20.98
CA GLY A 182 14.01 -29.80 20.60
C GLY A 182 12.52 -30.15 20.76
N ASN A 183 11.67 -29.23 21.24
CA ASN A 183 10.25 -29.52 21.44
C ASN A 183 9.53 -29.78 20.11
N GLY A 184 9.91 -29.05 19.05
CA GLY A 184 9.31 -29.18 17.73
C GLY A 184 9.49 -30.56 17.15
N TYR A 185 10.70 -31.11 17.22
CA TYR A 185 11.01 -32.47 16.79
C TYR A 185 10.24 -33.50 17.63
N ALA A 186 10.21 -33.33 18.95
CA ALA A 186 9.51 -34.25 19.86
C ALA A 186 7.99 -34.34 19.58
N GLN A 187 7.35 -33.23 19.19
CA GLN A 187 5.91 -33.18 18.85
C GLN A 187 5.61 -33.25 17.35
N GLY A 188 6.64 -33.39 16.51
CA GLY A 188 6.54 -33.47 15.05
C GLY A 188 6.15 -32.18 14.32
N HIS A 189 6.15 -31.01 14.98
CA HIS A 189 5.91 -29.71 14.35
C HIS A 189 6.34 -28.53 15.22
N LEU A 190 6.56 -27.38 14.59
CA LEU A 190 6.70 -26.07 15.23
C LEU A 190 5.43 -25.23 15.02
N ILE A 191 5.25 -24.24 15.90
CA ILE A 191 4.36 -23.11 15.65
C ILE A 191 5.24 -21.93 15.26
N VAL A 192 4.98 -21.36 14.10
CA VAL A 192 5.82 -20.33 13.49
C VAL A 192 5.00 -19.12 13.04
N ASN A 193 5.67 -17.99 12.96
CA ASN A 193 5.24 -16.86 12.14
C ASN A 193 6.06 -16.87 10.85
N TYR A 194 5.48 -16.41 9.75
CA TYR A 194 6.25 -16.18 8.53
C TYR A 194 5.92 -14.86 7.88
N GLU A 195 6.88 -14.35 7.11
CA GLU A 195 6.74 -13.17 6.26
C GLU A 195 7.44 -13.43 4.92
N PHE A 196 6.79 -13.07 3.82
CA PHE A 196 7.43 -13.04 2.51
C PHE A 196 8.50 -11.94 2.47
N VAL A 197 9.74 -12.31 2.15
CA VAL A 197 10.88 -11.41 2.10
C VAL A 197 11.56 -11.47 0.74
N ASN A 198 12.30 -10.41 0.40
CA ASN A 198 13.13 -10.43 -0.80
C ASN A 198 14.29 -11.41 -0.62
N CYS A 199 14.45 -12.34 -1.55
CA CYS A 199 15.54 -13.30 -1.57
C CYS A 199 16.91 -12.64 -1.85
N GLY A 200 16.94 -11.46 -2.47
CA GLY A 200 18.17 -10.77 -2.89
C GLY A 200 18.95 -11.53 -3.98
N ASP A 201 18.22 -12.25 -4.84
CA ASP A 201 18.77 -13.07 -5.93
C ASP A 201 19.26 -12.25 -7.12
#